data_AF-A0A1V6LSK9-F1
#
_entry.id   AF-A0A1V6LSK9-F1
#
_cell.length_a   1.000
_cell.length_b   1.000
_cell.length_c   1.000
_cell.angle_alpha   90.00
_cell.angle_beta   90.00
_cell.angle_gamma   90.00
#
_symmetry.space_group_name_H-M   'P 1'
#
loop_
_entity.id
_entity.type
_entity.pdbx_description
1 polymer ?
#
loop_
_entity_poly.entity_id
_entity_poly.type
_entity_poly.pdbx_seq_one_letter_code
_entity_poly.pdbx_strand_id
1 'polypeptide(L)'
;MKNKWKIGFWICLLLLIVTTGIGFYSVVDQAVALTHMKEGYSDTESDLETIIQIVGQTDQTKQEIENVLKDHRLYEYMDFRTDTIEIERLTLIFENDYLKRIEKQW
;
A
#
# COMPACT_ATOMS: atom_id res chain seq x y z
N MET A 1 37.50 -14.32 -48.24
CA MET A 1 36.45 -14.69 -47.28
C MET A 1 37.02 -14.88 -45.86
N LYS A 2 37.59 -13.83 -45.24
CA LYS A 2 38.22 -13.98 -43.91
C LYS A 2 37.41 -13.24 -42.85
N ASN A 3 37.22 -13.89 -41.69
CA ASN A 3 36.65 -13.40 -40.43
C ASN A 3 35.14 -13.12 -40.29
N LYS A 4 34.29 -13.46 -41.28
CA LYS A 4 32.81 -13.30 -41.14
C LYS A 4 32.23 -13.99 -39.90
N TRP A 5 32.71 -15.19 -39.57
CA TRP A 5 32.31 -15.92 -38.38
C TRP A 5 32.69 -15.21 -37.07
N LYS A 6 33.86 -14.57 -37.02
CA LYS A 6 34.29 -13.79 -35.84
C LYS A 6 33.38 -12.58 -35.63
N ILE A 7 32.98 -11.90 -36.70
CA ILE A 7 32.05 -10.76 -36.63
C ILE A 7 30.69 -11.24 -36.11
N GLY A 8 30.16 -12.35 -36.63
CA GLY A 8 28.92 -12.94 -36.14
C GLY A 8 28.99 -13.30 -34.65
N PHE A 9 30.11 -13.89 -34.21
CA PHE A 9 30.33 -14.19 -32.79
C PHE A 9 30.25 -12.94 -31.91
N TRP A 10 30.94 -11.86 -32.28
CA TRP A 10 30.92 -10.62 -31.50
C TRP A 10 29.55 -9.94 -31.48
N ILE A 11 28.79 -10.01 -32.58
CA ILE A 11 27.41 -9.51 -32.63
C ILE A 11 26.52 -10.32 -31.67
N CYS A 12 26.59 -11.66 -31.73
CA CYS A 12 25.82 -12.52 -30.83
C CYS A 12 26.23 -12.31 -29.37
N LEU A 13 27.52 -12.12 -29.09
CA LEU A 13 28.01 -11.84 -27.74
C LEU A 13 27.50 -10.49 -27.23
N LEU A 14 27.53 -9.45 -28.07
CA LEU A 14 26.98 -8.14 -27.71
C LEU A 14 25.48 -8.22 -27.43
N LEU A 15 24.72 -8.89 -28.30
CA LEU A 15 23.29 -9.11 -28.10
C LEU A 15 23.01 -9.87 -26.81
N LEU A 16 23.80 -10.90 -26.50
CA LEU A 16 23.68 -11.66 -25.25
C LEU A 16 23.89 -10.74 -24.05
N ILE A 17 24.97 -9.96 -24.03
CA ILE A 17 25.29 -9.03 -22.94
C ILE A 17 24.16 -8.01 -22.74
N VAL A 18 23.69 -7.39 -23.83
CA VAL A 18 22.61 -6.40 -23.78
C VAL A 18 21.30 -7.04 -23.28
N THR A 19 20.94 -8.21 -23.80
CA THR A 19 19.71 -8.92 -23.41
C THR A 19 19.76 -9.35 -21.94
N THR A 20 20.90 -9.85 -21.48
CA THR A 20 21.10 -10.20 -20.06
C THR A 20 21.02 -8.96 -19.18
N GLY A 21 21.61 -7.83 -19.58
CA GLY A 21 21.54 -6.58 -18.82
C GLY A 21 20.12 -6.05 -18.69
N ILE A 22 19.37 -6.00 -19.81
CA ILE A 22 17.95 -5.59 -19.81
C ILE A 22 17.10 -6.55 -18.98
N GLY A 23 17.32 -7.86 -19.12
CA GLY A 23 16.60 -8.88 -18.35
C GLY A 23 16.87 -8.78 -16.85
N PHE A 24 18.11 -8.50 -16.44
CA PHE A 24 18.42 -8.28 -15.04
C PHE A 24 17.73 -7.04 -14.49
N TYR A 25 17.79 -5.93 -15.23
CA TYR A 25 17.09 -4.69 -14.85
C TYR A 25 15.58 -4.91 -14.70
N SER A 26 14.95 -5.61 -15.64
CA SER A 26 13.50 -5.83 -15.59
C SER A 26 13.07 -6.73 -14.43
N VAL A 27 13.90 -7.67 -14.00
CA VAL A 27 13.63 -8.50 -12.82
C VAL A 27 13.69 -7.65 -11.54
N VAL A 28 14.67 -6.77 -11.42
CA VAL A 28 14.78 -5.86 -10.26
C VAL A 28 13.58 -4.91 -10.21
N ASP A 29 13.22 -4.32 -11.35
CA ASP A 29 12.07 -3.40 -11.46
C ASP A 29 10.75 -4.10 -11.08
N GLN A 30 10.53 -5.33 -11.58
CA GLN A 30 9.37 -6.14 -11.20
C GLN A 30 9.35 -6.50 -9.72
N ALA A 31 10.51 -6.78 -9.11
CA ALA A 31 10.59 -7.06 -7.69
C ALA A 31 10.16 -5.84 -6.85
N VAL A 32 10.64 -4.64 -7.20
CA VAL A 32 10.24 -3.39 -6.55
C VAL A 32 8.74 -3.13 -6.72
N ALA A 33 8.23 -3.27 -7.94
CA ALA A 33 6.80 -3.11 -8.23
C ALA A 33 5.94 -4.09 -7.40
N LEU A 34 6.35 -5.35 -7.31
CA LEU A 34 5.65 -6.36 -6.51
C LEU A 34 5.65 -6.01 -5.01
N THR A 35 6.76 -5.49 -4.50
CA THR A 35 6.85 -5.03 -3.10
C THR A 35 5.85 -3.91 -2.83
N HIS A 36 5.78 -2.88 -3.68
CA HIS A 36 4.82 -1.80 -3.50
C HIS A 36 3.37 -2.26 -3.67
N MET A 37 3.09 -3.17 -4.60
CA MET A 37 1.74 -3.76 -4.72
C MET A 37 1.36 -4.52 -3.45
N LYS A 38 2.28 -5.32 -2.91
CA LYS A 38 2.06 -6.07 -1.67
C LYS A 38 1.79 -5.14 -0.48
N GLU A 39 2.57 -4.07 -0.37
CA GLU A 39 2.37 -3.03 0.65
C GLU A 39 0.99 -2.39 0.52
N GLY A 40 0.59 -1.97 -0.68
CA GLY A 40 -0.75 -1.41 -0.92
C GLY A 40 -1.91 -2.37 -0.61
N TYR A 41 -1.73 -3.68 -0.84
CA TYR A 41 -2.71 -4.68 -0.42
C TYR A 41 -2.77 -4.82 1.10
N SER A 42 -1.62 -4.83 1.78
CA SER A 42 -1.54 -4.90 3.23
C SER A 42 -2.19 -3.68 3.90
N ASP A 43 -1.99 -2.48 3.36
CA ASP A 43 -2.64 -1.26 3.83
C ASP A 43 -4.17 -1.38 3.68
N THR A 44 -4.64 -1.86 2.52
CA THR A 44 -6.08 -2.04 2.27
C THR A 44 -6.71 -3.08 3.20
N GLU A 45 -5.97 -4.14 3.53
CA GLU A 45 -6.41 -5.16 4.48
C GLU A 45 -6.50 -4.60 5.91
N SER A 46 -5.52 -3.78 6.33
CA SER A 46 -5.51 -3.07 7.61
C SER A 46 -6.68 -2.09 7.73
N ASP A 47 -6.93 -1.28 6.69
CA ASP A 47 -8.07 -0.37 6.60
C ASP A 47 -9.40 -1.14 6.75
N LEU A 48 -9.53 -2.28 6.06
CA LEU A 48 -10.73 -3.11 6.12
C LEU A 48 -10.93 -3.74 7.50
N GLU A 49 -9.87 -4.27 8.12
CA GLU A 49 -9.91 -4.83 9.46
C GLU A 49 -10.35 -3.78 10.49
N THR A 50 -9.82 -2.56 10.37
CA THR A 50 -10.21 -1.42 11.22
C THR A 50 -11.70 -1.10 11.05
N ILE A 51 -12.20 -1.04 9.81
CA ILE A 51 -13.64 -0.83 9.55
C ILE A 51 -14.48 -1.95 10.16
N ILE A 52 -14.06 -3.22 10.04
CA ILE A 52 -14.77 -4.36 10.61
C ILE A 52 -14.83 -4.26 12.13
N GLN A 53 -13.73 -3.89 12.79
CA GLN A 53 -13.72 -3.69 14.24
C GLN A 53 -14.65 -2.54 14.65
N ILE A 54 -14.57 -1.39 13.97
CA ILE A 54 -15.42 -0.23 14.24
C ILE A 54 -16.91 -0.57 14.05
N VAL A 55 -17.29 -1.14 12.90
CA VAL A 55 -18.69 -1.36 12.54
C VAL A 55 -19.28 -2.59 13.25
N GLY A 56 -18.47 -3.62 13.47
CA GLY A 56 -18.93 -4.92 13.98
C GLY A 56 -18.76 -5.13 15.48
N GLN A 57 -17.88 -4.36 16.14
CA GLN A 57 -17.50 -4.61 17.54
C GLN A 57 -17.71 -3.41 18.47
N THR A 58 -18.24 -2.29 17.97
CA THR A 58 -18.60 -1.11 18.78
C THR A 58 -20.06 -0.75 18.60
N ASP A 59 -20.60 0.00 19.55
CA ASP A 59 -21.88 0.71 19.45
C ASP A 59 -21.75 1.99 18.59
N GLN A 60 -20.64 2.13 17.86
CA GLN A 60 -20.32 3.22 16.95
C GLN A 60 -20.25 4.60 17.63
N THR A 61 -20.14 4.63 18.96
CA THR A 61 -19.86 5.86 19.69
C THR A 61 -18.41 6.28 19.49
N LYS A 62 -18.15 7.58 19.52
CA LYS A 62 -16.80 8.13 19.37
C LYS A 62 -15.84 7.58 20.43
N GLN A 63 -16.30 7.44 21.66
CA GLN A 63 -15.51 6.93 22.78
C GLN A 63 -15.12 5.46 22.61
N GLU A 64 -16.03 4.61 22.14
CA GLU A 64 -15.69 3.19 21.90
C GLU A 64 -14.78 3.02 20.70
N ILE A 65 -15.02 3.77 19.64
CA ILE A 65 -14.13 3.78 18.47
C ILE A 65 -12.73 4.26 18.88
N GLU A 66 -12.62 5.29 19.72
CA GLU A 66 -11.33 5.70 20.29
C GLU A 66 -10.67 4.58 21.07
N ASN A 67 -11.43 3.83 21.90
CA ASN A 67 -10.89 2.72 22.66
C ASN A 67 -10.34 1.60 21.77
N VAL A 68 -11.03 1.27 20.67
CA VAL A 68 -10.56 0.29 19.67
C VAL A 68 -9.29 0.79 18.98
N LEU A 69 -9.24 2.08 18.66
CA LEU A 69 -8.13 2.68 17.93
C LEU A 69 -6.90 2.99 18.79
N LYS A 70 -6.95 2.83 20.11
CA LYS A 70 -5.80 3.07 21.02
C LYS A 70 -4.55 2.30 20.64
N ASP A 71 -4.73 1.08 20.15
CA ASP A 71 -3.64 0.20 19.74
C ASP A 71 -3.25 0.40 18.26
N HIS A 72 -3.94 1.29 17.54
CA HIS A 72 -3.63 1.59 16.15
C HIS A 72 -2.30 2.33 16.04
N ARG A 73 -1.47 1.95 15.07
CA ARG A 73 -0.11 2.52 14.86
C ARG A 73 -0.09 4.05 14.73
N LEU A 74 -1.17 4.63 14.21
CA LEU A 74 -1.30 6.08 14.00
C LEU A 74 -2.09 6.80 15.10
N TYR A 75 -2.45 6.14 16.20
CA TYR A 75 -3.31 6.72 17.25
C TYR A 75 -2.82 8.08 17.75
N GLU A 76 -1.50 8.23 17.96
CA GLU A 76 -0.90 9.49 18.43
C GLU A 76 -1.09 10.69 17.47
N TYR A 77 -1.40 10.42 16.21
CA TYR A 77 -1.61 11.45 15.17
C TYR A 77 -3.09 11.72 14.90
N MET A 78 -4.00 10.97 15.51
CA MET A 78 -5.44 11.15 15.34
C MET A 78 -5.96 12.26 16.26
N ASP A 79 -6.86 13.12 15.76
CA ASP A 79 -7.54 14.11 16.59
C ASP A 79 -8.96 13.65 16.96
N PHE A 80 -9.11 13.10 18.17
CA PHE A 80 -10.40 12.69 18.71
C PHE A 80 -11.25 13.86 19.26
N ARG A 81 -10.77 15.11 19.17
CA ARG A 81 -11.55 16.28 19.65
C ARG A 81 -12.49 16.82 18.59
N THR A 82 -12.23 16.54 17.32
CA THR A 82 -13.04 16.98 16.18
C THR A 82 -14.11 15.96 15.82
N ASP A 83 -15.17 16.38 15.13
CA ASP A 83 -16.21 15.47 14.60
C ASP A 83 -15.73 14.67 13.38
N THR A 84 -14.45 14.75 13.07
CA THR A 84 -13.81 14.10 11.94
C THR A 84 -12.48 13.55 12.41
N ILE A 85 -12.25 12.26 12.19
CA ILE A 85 -11.03 11.56 12.57
C ILE A 85 -10.44 10.96 11.30
N GLU A 86 -9.19 11.29 11.00
CA GLU A 86 -8.47 10.75 9.85
C GLU A 86 -7.58 9.58 10.30
N ILE A 87 -7.65 8.47 9.56
CA ILE A 87 -6.94 7.22 9.84
C ILE A 87 -6.46 6.64 8.52
N GLU A 88 -5.15 6.66 8.29
CA GLU A 88 -4.53 6.15 7.05
C GLU A 88 -5.20 6.69 5.77
N ARG A 89 -6.07 5.89 5.14
CA ARG A 89 -6.79 6.26 3.90
C ARG A 89 -8.29 6.42 4.14
N LEU A 90 -8.69 6.61 5.39
CA LEU A 90 -10.08 6.68 5.83
C LEU A 90 -10.34 7.95 6.64
N THR A 91 -11.54 8.47 6.51
CA THR A 91 -12.07 9.56 7.33
C THR A 91 -13.35 9.08 7.99
N LEU A 92 -13.35 9.09 9.32
CA LEU A 92 -14.51 8.80 10.15
C LEU A 92 -15.20 10.12 10.48
N ILE A 93 -16.47 10.25 10.12
CA ILE A 93 -17.27 11.46 10.36
C ILE A 93 -18.34 11.13 11.40
N PHE A 94 -18.36 11.91 12.47
CA PHE A 94 -19.25 11.75 13.61
C PHE A 94 -20.34 12.82 13.62
N GLU A 95 -21.51 12.45 14.12
CA GLU A 95 -22.64 13.36 14.33
C GLU A 95 -23.34 12.96 15.64
N ASN A 96 -23.49 13.89 16.57
CA ASN A 96 -24.07 13.64 17.91
C ASN A 96 -23.39 12.47 18.66
N ASP A 97 -22.06 12.38 18.61
CA ASP A 97 -21.24 11.35 19.26
C ASP A 97 -21.26 9.95 18.61
N TYR A 98 -22.01 9.77 17.52
CA TYR A 98 -22.06 8.50 16.78
C TYR A 98 -21.41 8.61 15.40
N LEU A 99 -20.80 7.52 14.95
CA LEU A 99 -20.26 7.40 13.61
C LEU A 99 -21.39 7.51 12.58
N LYS A 100 -21.30 8.53 11.73
CA LYS A 100 -22.29 8.80 10.69
C LYS A 100 -21.87 8.26 9.33
N ARG A 101 -20.60 8.45 8.99
CA ARG A 101 -20.03 8.13 7.68
C ARG A 101 -18.56 7.71 7.81
N ILE A 102 -18.15 6.82 6.91
CA ILE A 102 -16.76 6.48 6.65
C ILE A 102 -16.51 6.87 5.20
N GLU A 103 -15.52 7.71 4.96
CA GLU A 103 -15.11 8.16 3.63
C GLU A 103 -13.68 7.73 3.33
N LYS A 104 -13.36 7.49 2.06
CA LYS A 104 -12.01 7.17 1.63
C LYS A 104 -11.24 8.47 1.32
N GLN A 105 -10.04 8.61 1.87
CA GLN A 105 -9.05 9.61 1.47
C GLN A 105 -8.23 9.11 0.27
N TRP A 106 -7.87 10.02 -0.63
CA TRP A 106 -7.25 9.72 -1.92
C TRP A 106 -5.75 9.52 -1.83
#